data_AF-A0A665T4D3-F1
#
_entry.id   AF-A0A665T4D3-F1
#
_cell.length_a   1.000
_cell.length_b   1.000
_cell.length_c   1.000
_cell.angle_alpha   90.00
_cell.angle_beta   90.00
_cell.angle_gamma   90.00
#
_symmetry.space_group_name_H-M   'P 1'
#
loop_
_entity.id
_entity.type
_entity.pdbx_description
1 polymer ?
#
loop_
_entity_poly.entity_id
_entity_poly.type
_entity_poly.pdbx_seq_one_letter_code
_entity_poly.pdbx_strand_id
1 'polypeptide(L)'
;MAHLYLRYLLALALVHTVLSSGVFELKIHSFHTAQRICRRHRDCHIFFRICLKHPEDVISAEPPCTFGTGHTNVIRADHTSISSSAPIRVPFHFKCLSPFPLLTTTHLLFADNQNNLVSRLATRRRLAIGEDWSQDVHFGEQSELRYSYHVFCDEYYFGDGCADYCRPRDDTLGHYTCDEEGSRICLEGWKGNYCSEPICSADCSERHGYCEAPGGCTCRMGWQGPSCTECVRYPGCLHGTCSQPWQCNCQEGWGGPCANGATCTNTGQGSYTCTCRPGFGGTNCELETNECDSNPCKNGGSCNDLENDYSCTCPQGFYGKNCEIIAMTCADGPCFNGGTCVETMTGGYTCRCPPSYTGSNCEKKLDRCSNRPCLNGGECLDLGQSILCRCQSGFSGANCQINIDDCASSPCQNAGTCQDGVNDYTCSCTLGYTGKNCSVRSDACGARPCQNGGTCFTHFTGPVCQCPKGFMGPSCEFTLQPSFKPALRQSSQPSSATLTMSCILAVLVLILVAGIIFLRRRRRMHGRKQLSDIAVYNDLETVNNLGGSEREAFLNPNGLFKISNSTARLSLSLCERQDFMWRDEAGLGSGAGLR
;
A
#
# COMPACT_ATOMS: atom_id res chain seq x y z
N MET A 1 24.62 -15.32 15.52
CA MET A 1 23.23 -15.07 15.95
C MET A 1 23.04 -15.32 17.44
N ALA A 2 22.77 -16.54 17.92
CA ALA A 2 22.36 -16.81 19.31
C ALA A 2 23.20 -16.15 20.43
N HIS A 3 24.54 -16.17 20.32
CA HIS A 3 25.41 -15.57 21.34
C HIS A 3 25.35 -14.03 21.47
N LEU A 4 24.82 -13.29 20.48
CA LEU A 4 24.55 -11.86 20.66
C LEU A 4 23.28 -11.65 21.49
N TYR A 5 22.21 -12.41 21.20
CA TYR A 5 20.96 -12.36 21.97
C TYR A 5 21.18 -12.67 23.45
N LEU A 6 22.00 -13.68 23.78
CA LEU A 6 22.30 -14.02 25.17
C LEU A 6 23.05 -12.90 25.91
N ARG A 7 23.94 -12.16 25.23
CA ARG A 7 24.63 -10.99 25.81
C ARG A 7 23.69 -9.78 25.94
N TYR A 8 22.76 -9.60 25.02
CA TYR A 8 21.76 -8.54 25.09
C TYR A 8 20.76 -8.78 26.23
N LEU A 9 20.32 -10.03 26.43
CA LEU A 9 19.48 -10.44 27.55
C LEU A 9 20.19 -10.31 28.91
N LEU A 10 21.49 -10.62 28.98
CA LEU A 10 22.29 -10.39 30.19
C LEU A 10 22.54 -8.90 30.48
N ALA A 11 22.56 -8.03 29.46
CA ALA A 11 22.63 -6.58 29.66
C ALA A 11 21.29 -5.99 30.15
N LEU A 12 20.16 -6.56 29.72
CA LEU A 12 18.82 -6.21 30.20
C LEU A 12 18.53 -6.73 31.63
N ALA A 13 19.40 -7.57 32.19
CA ALA A 13 19.33 -8.01 33.59
C ALA A 13 19.93 -7.01 34.60
N LEU A 14 20.26 -5.79 34.16
CA LEU A 14 20.46 -4.64 35.05
C LEU A 14 19.11 -4.20 35.63
N VAL A 15 18.61 -4.98 36.59
CA VAL A 15 17.56 -4.54 37.52
C VAL A 15 18.03 -3.22 38.12
N HIS A 16 17.24 -2.15 37.98
CA HIS A 16 17.50 -0.90 38.67
C HIS A 16 17.56 -1.21 40.17
N THR A 17 18.76 -1.16 40.77
CA THR A 17 18.94 -1.42 42.19
C THR A 17 18.40 -0.24 42.97
N VAL A 18 17.09 -0.24 43.22
CA VAL A 18 16.40 0.78 44.01
C VAL A 18 16.95 0.73 45.44
N LEU A 19 17.43 1.88 45.93
CA LEU A 19 17.76 2.05 47.34
C LEU A 19 16.50 2.53 48.05
N SER A 20 15.90 1.66 48.85
CA SER A 20 14.87 2.08 49.80
C SER A 20 15.49 2.91 50.92
N SER A 21 14.83 3.99 51.33
CA SER A 21 15.33 4.90 52.37
C SER A 21 14.22 5.35 53.32
N GLY A 22 14.39 5.09 54.62
CA GLY A 22 13.44 5.51 55.64
C GLY A 22 13.88 5.18 57.06
N VAL A 23 13.00 5.43 58.01
CA VAL A 23 13.28 5.28 59.44
C VAL A 23 12.26 4.34 60.08
N PHE A 24 12.78 3.29 60.71
CA PHE A 24 12.02 2.55 61.72
C PHE A 24 12.12 3.27 63.06
N GLU A 25 10.98 3.59 63.68
CA GLU A 25 10.91 4.12 65.04
C GLU A 25 10.21 3.15 65.98
N LEU A 26 10.75 3.00 67.19
CA LEU A 26 10.11 2.27 68.28
C LEU A 26 10.22 3.02 69.60
N LYS A 27 9.09 3.17 70.28
CA LYS A 27 8.95 3.85 71.57
C LYS A 27 8.44 2.87 72.62
N ILE A 28 9.07 2.83 73.78
CA ILE A 28 8.65 1.97 74.89
C ILE A 28 7.78 2.80 75.83
N HIS A 29 6.57 2.32 76.08
CA HIS A 29 5.60 2.97 76.96
C HIS A 29 5.75 2.48 78.40
N SER A 30 5.85 1.16 78.60
CA SER A 30 6.24 0.62 79.90
C SER A 30 6.94 -0.73 79.79
N PHE A 31 7.70 -1.05 80.84
CA PHE A 31 8.25 -2.38 81.07
C PHE A 31 8.04 -2.72 82.54
N HIS A 32 7.59 -3.95 82.83
CA HIS A 32 7.39 -4.47 84.18
C HIS A 32 7.96 -5.89 84.27
N THR A 33 8.50 -6.28 85.42
CA THR A 33 8.93 -7.67 85.66
C THR A 33 8.83 -8.07 87.12
N ALA A 34 8.50 -9.34 87.35
CA ALA A 34 8.47 -9.96 88.68
C ALA A 34 9.89 -10.27 89.21
N GLN A 35 10.90 -10.28 88.34
CA GLN A 35 12.30 -10.40 88.74
C GLN A 35 12.83 -9.06 89.25
N ARG A 36 13.58 -9.07 90.36
CA ARG A 36 14.33 -7.88 90.81
C ARG A 36 15.46 -7.60 89.83
N ILE A 37 15.27 -6.63 88.96
CA ILE A 37 16.21 -6.28 87.87
C ILE A 37 17.57 -5.83 88.43
N CYS A 38 17.56 -5.26 89.63
CA CYS A 38 18.68 -4.57 90.24
C CYS A 38 18.88 -5.00 91.70
N ARG A 39 20.08 -5.49 92.04
CA ARG A 39 20.45 -5.89 93.43
C ARG A 39 20.50 -4.70 94.40
N ARG A 40 20.76 -3.48 93.90
CA ARG A 40 20.77 -2.21 94.66
C ARG A 40 20.27 -1.07 93.77
N HIS A 41 19.63 -0.08 94.38
CA HIS A 41 18.99 1.06 93.69
C HIS A 41 19.99 2.01 92.99
N ARG A 42 21.27 2.03 93.40
CA ARG A 42 22.27 2.93 92.80
C ARG A 42 22.78 2.47 91.44
N ASP A 43 22.64 1.19 91.12
CA ASP A 43 23.25 0.56 89.95
C ASP A 43 22.20 0.22 88.87
N CYS A 44 20.97 0.74 89.00
CA CYS A 44 19.81 0.32 88.23
C CYS A 44 19.70 1.05 86.88
N HIS A 45 20.43 0.51 85.91
CA HIS A 45 20.68 1.09 84.60
C HIS A 45 20.21 0.14 83.49
N ILE A 46 18.97 0.33 83.04
CA ILE A 46 18.37 -0.49 81.99
C ILE A 46 18.45 0.28 80.68
N PHE A 47 18.89 -0.39 79.63
CA PHE A 47 18.71 0.09 78.26
C PHE A 47 18.08 -1.02 77.43
N PHE A 48 17.43 -0.63 76.35
CA PHE A 48 16.90 -1.58 75.37
C PHE A 48 17.76 -1.53 74.12
N ARG A 49 18.20 -2.70 73.63
CA ARG A 49 18.77 -2.84 72.29
C ARG A 49 17.71 -3.41 71.36
N ILE A 50 17.61 -2.83 70.17
CA ILE A 50 16.86 -3.42 69.06
C ILE A 50 17.82 -3.90 67.97
N CYS A 51 17.53 -5.07 67.42
CA CYS A 51 18.17 -5.63 66.24
C CYS A 51 17.07 -5.94 65.21
N LEU A 52 17.20 -5.37 64.02
CA LEU A 52 16.27 -5.58 62.91
C LEU A 52 16.97 -6.42 61.84
N LYS A 53 16.28 -7.47 61.36
CA LYS A 53 16.76 -8.28 60.23
C LYS A 53 15.63 -8.80 59.36
N HIS A 54 16.02 -9.38 58.22
CA HIS A 54 15.16 -10.08 57.26
C HIS A 54 14.21 -11.09 57.94
N PRO A 55 13.09 -11.46 57.29
CA PRO A 55 12.18 -12.44 57.83
C PRO A 55 12.81 -13.83 57.78
N GLU A 56 12.92 -14.47 58.95
CA GLU A 56 13.35 -15.87 59.06
C GLU A 56 12.11 -16.76 59.28
N ASP A 57 12.09 -17.97 58.71
CA ASP A 57 11.02 -18.94 58.96
C ASP A 57 11.18 -19.66 60.30
N VAL A 58 12.40 -19.68 60.85
CA VAL A 58 12.68 -19.99 62.26
C VAL A 58 13.41 -18.79 62.86
N ILE A 59 12.76 -18.08 63.78
CA ILE A 59 13.28 -16.82 64.35
C ILE A 59 14.52 -17.11 65.20
N SER A 60 15.69 -16.70 64.72
CA SER A 60 16.94 -16.71 65.50
C SER A 60 17.13 -15.39 66.24
N ALA A 61 17.63 -15.46 67.49
CA ALA A 61 18.03 -14.30 68.28
C ALA A 61 19.46 -13.80 67.99
N GLU A 62 20.15 -14.43 67.04
CA GLU A 62 21.57 -14.21 66.75
C GLU A 62 21.80 -13.19 65.61
N PRO A 63 22.95 -12.50 65.59
CA PRO A 63 23.37 -11.63 64.47
C PRO A 63 23.56 -12.42 63.16
N PRO A 64 23.54 -11.77 61.98
CA PRO A 64 23.61 -10.31 61.76
C PRO A 64 22.25 -9.60 61.78
N CYS A 65 22.26 -8.38 62.31
CA CYS A 65 21.13 -7.44 62.26
C CYS A 65 21.12 -6.72 60.90
N THR A 66 20.59 -7.36 59.86
CA THR A 66 20.76 -6.95 58.46
C THR A 66 20.11 -5.62 58.09
N PHE A 67 19.15 -5.13 58.88
CA PHE A 67 18.54 -3.80 58.71
C PHE A 67 19.06 -2.79 59.74
N GLY A 68 20.10 -3.15 60.50
CA GLY A 68 20.72 -2.29 61.50
C GLY A 68 20.32 -2.61 62.94
N THR A 69 20.90 -1.83 63.86
CA THR A 69 20.63 -1.89 65.29
C THR A 69 20.36 -0.49 65.83
N GLY A 70 19.63 -0.43 66.93
CA GLY A 70 19.41 0.79 67.70
C GLY A 70 19.45 0.49 69.19
N HIS A 71 19.54 1.53 70.01
CA HIS A 71 19.42 1.39 71.46
C HIS A 71 18.82 2.65 72.09
N THR A 72 18.17 2.49 73.24
CA THR A 72 17.84 3.64 74.10
C THR A 72 19.10 4.16 74.79
N ASN A 73 19.07 5.45 75.17
CA ASN A 73 19.91 5.91 76.28
C ASN A 73 19.66 5.06 77.53
N VAL A 74 20.62 5.07 78.47
CA VAL A 74 20.48 4.37 79.75
C VAL A 74 19.35 4.99 80.57
N ILE A 75 18.29 4.22 80.81
CA ILE A 75 17.12 4.62 81.58
C ILE A 75 17.36 4.26 83.06
N ARG A 76 17.06 5.19 83.95
CA ARG A 76 17.06 4.95 85.40
C ARG A 76 15.73 4.31 85.80
N ALA A 77 15.76 3.02 86.10
CA ALA A 77 14.58 2.23 86.44
C ALA A 77 14.36 2.14 87.96
N ASP A 78 13.16 1.72 88.37
CA ASP A 78 12.96 1.14 89.71
C ASP A 78 13.37 -0.35 89.72
N HIS A 79 13.20 -1.04 90.85
CA HIS A 79 13.61 -2.45 90.98
C HIS A 79 12.83 -3.43 90.07
N THR A 80 11.73 -2.99 89.47
CA THR A 80 10.68 -3.79 88.82
C THR A 80 10.05 -3.15 87.57
N SER A 81 10.15 -1.83 87.35
CA SER A 81 9.50 -1.17 86.20
C SER A 81 10.21 0.06 85.58
N ILE A 82 9.71 0.43 84.38
CA ILE A 82 10.04 1.64 83.60
C ILE A 82 8.72 2.22 83.03
N SER A 83 8.58 3.55 83.03
CA SER A 83 7.34 4.26 82.63
C SER A 83 7.40 5.05 81.31
N SER A 84 8.55 5.13 80.64
CA SER A 84 8.69 5.60 79.24
C SER A 84 10.14 5.47 78.72
N SER A 85 10.32 5.53 77.40
CA SER A 85 11.62 5.79 76.75
C SER A 85 11.52 6.93 75.73
N ALA A 86 12.68 7.51 75.38
CA ALA A 86 12.81 8.18 74.09
C ALA A 86 12.64 7.15 72.94
N PRO A 87 12.14 7.54 71.76
CA PRO A 87 12.09 6.65 70.60
C PRO A 87 13.50 6.19 70.19
N ILE A 88 13.63 4.90 69.90
CA ILE A 88 14.79 4.34 69.20
C ILE A 88 14.56 4.56 67.71
N ARG A 89 15.49 5.24 67.04
CA ARG A 89 15.53 5.39 65.58
C ARG A 89 16.50 4.36 64.98
N VAL A 90 16.07 3.65 63.95
CA VAL A 90 16.93 2.82 63.10
C VAL A 90 16.69 3.25 61.65
N PRO A 91 17.53 4.14 61.08
CA PRO A 91 17.47 4.46 59.66
C PRO A 91 17.92 3.23 58.85
N PHE A 92 17.23 2.96 57.74
CA PHE A 92 17.57 1.88 56.83
C PHE A 92 17.85 2.41 55.43
N HIS A 93 18.93 1.89 54.83
CA HIS A 93 19.23 2.09 53.42
C HIS A 93 19.58 0.71 52.83
N PHE A 94 18.67 0.11 52.06
CA PHE A 94 18.88 -1.22 51.48
C PHE A 94 18.59 -1.25 49.98
N LYS A 95 19.38 -2.05 49.25
CA LYS A 95 19.13 -2.35 47.83
C LYS A 95 18.11 -3.48 47.77
N CYS A 96 16.88 -3.18 47.38
CA CYS A 96 15.85 -4.21 47.34
C CYS A 96 16.08 -5.16 46.14
N LEU A 97 16.18 -6.46 46.43
CA LEU A 97 16.45 -7.52 45.44
C LEU A 97 15.20 -8.35 45.09
N SER A 98 14.01 -7.97 45.59
CA SER A 98 12.76 -8.71 45.39
C SER A 98 11.55 -7.77 45.41
N PRO A 99 10.53 -7.94 44.54
CA PRO A 99 9.43 -6.99 44.36
C PRO A 99 8.27 -7.18 45.36
N PHE A 100 8.53 -7.66 46.58
CA PHE A 100 7.48 -7.80 47.60
C PHE A 100 7.35 -6.49 48.39
N PRO A 101 6.18 -5.82 48.37
CA PRO A 101 5.99 -4.47 48.90
C PRO A 101 5.80 -4.45 50.43
N LEU A 102 6.54 -5.30 51.17
CA LEU A 102 6.23 -5.58 52.56
C LEU A 102 7.49 -5.82 53.39
N LEU A 103 7.84 -4.82 54.19
CA LEU A 103 8.78 -4.92 55.31
C LEU A 103 8.29 -5.95 56.33
N THR A 104 8.57 -7.22 56.06
CA THR A 104 8.36 -8.32 57.01
C THR A 104 9.65 -8.48 57.80
N THR A 105 9.67 -7.95 59.01
CA THR A 105 10.88 -7.81 59.84
C THR A 105 10.87 -8.79 61.00
N THR A 106 12.08 -9.25 61.35
CA THR A 106 12.32 -9.90 62.65
C THR A 106 12.73 -8.82 63.65
N HIS A 107 11.89 -8.53 64.63
CA HIS A 107 12.20 -7.62 65.74
C HIS A 107 12.79 -8.42 66.90
N LEU A 108 14.04 -8.11 67.25
CA LEU A 108 14.70 -8.60 68.46
C LEU A 108 14.88 -7.43 69.43
N LEU A 109 14.15 -7.46 70.55
CA LEU A 109 14.21 -6.46 71.61
C LEU A 109 14.77 -7.09 72.87
N PHE A 110 15.91 -6.56 73.33
CA PHE A 110 16.61 -7.04 74.52
C PHE A 110 16.56 -5.96 75.60
N ALA A 111 15.94 -6.27 76.74
CA ALA A 111 16.09 -5.50 77.96
C ALA A 111 17.38 -5.96 78.67
N ASP A 112 18.32 -5.04 78.93
CA ASP A 112 19.66 -5.37 79.39
C ASP A 112 20.07 -4.47 80.58
N ASN A 113 20.66 -5.09 81.61
CA ASN A 113 21.29 -4.42 82.74
C ASN A 113 22.76 -4.86 82.86
N GLN A 114 23.69 -3.96 82.52
CA GLN A 114 25.15 -4.19 82.58
C GLN A 114 25.64 -5.43 81.79
N ASN A 115 25.09 -5.65 80.60
CA ASN A 115 25.28 -6.82 79.73
C ASN A 115 24.68 -8.14 80.27
N ASN A 116 23.78 -8.07 81.25
CA ASN A 116 22.93 -9.19 81.67
C ASN A 116 21.54 -9.04 81.04
N LEU A 117 21.13 -10.05 80.28
CA LEU A 117 19.83 -10.10 79.63
C LEU A 117 18.71 -10.25 80.68
N VAL A 118 17.83 -9.25 80.78
CA VAL A 118 16.67 -9.21 81.69
C VAL A 118 15.44 -9.81 81.03
N SER A 119 15.22 -9.52 79.74
CA SER A 119 14.12 -10.10 78.95
C SER A 119 14.43 -9.99 77.45
N ARG A 120 13.89 -10.92 76.65
CA ARG A 120 14.09 -11.00 75.20
C ARG A 120 12.74 -11.22 74.50
N LEU A 121 12.32 -10.24 73.72
CA LEU A 121 11.26 -10.37 72.72
C LEU A 121 11.89 -10.70 71.37
N ALA A 122 11.38 -11.75 70.72
CA ALA A 122 11.68 -12.09 69.34
C ALA A 122 10.36 -12.31 68.58
N THR A 123 10.08 -11.51 67.55
CA THR A 123 8.80 -11.58 66.80
C THR A 123 8.98 -11.24 65.32
N ARG A 124 8.20 -11.91 64.46
CA ARG A 124 8.09 -11.61 63.03
C ARG A 124 6.83 -10.76 62.81
N ARG A 125 6.99 -9.52 62.37
CA ARG A 125 5.88 -8.58 62.10
C ARG A 125 5.88 -8.19 60.61
N ARG A 126 4.69 -7.93 60.07
CA ARG A 126 4.53 -7.17 58.82
C ARG A 126 4.40 -5.70 59.25
N LEU A 127 5.30 -4.84 58.79
CA LEU A 127 5.20 -3.41 59.01
C LEU A 127 4.37 -2.79 57.89
N ALA A 128 3.43 -1.92 58.25
CA ALA A 128 2.84 -0.96 57.33
C ALA A 128 3.69 0.32 57.38
N ILE A 129 3.71 1.08 56.28
CA ILE A 129 4.38 2.38 56.19
C ILE A 129 3.33 3.48 56.38
N GLY A 130 3.65 4.49 57.16
CA GLY A 130 2.78 5.59 57.56
C GLY A 130 3.13 6.13 58.95
N GLU A 131 2.61 7.31 59.28
CA GLU A 131 2.88 8.00 60.57
C GLU A 131 2.10 7.39 61.77
N ASP A 132 1.21 6.42 61.51
CA ASP A 132 0.35 5.80 62.52
C ASP A 132 1.11 4.80 63.40
N TRP A 133 1.12 5.07 64.70
CA TRP A 133 1.81 4.26 65.71
C TRP A 133 1.08 2.94 66.01
N SER A 134 1.56 1.85 65.41
CA SER A 134 1.16 0.49 65.76
C SER A 134 1.58 0.16 67.20
N GLN A 135 0.63 -0.16 68.08
CA GLN A 135 0.88 -0.53 69.48
C GLN A 135 0.88 -2.06 69.66
N ASP A 136 1.76 -2.57 70.52
CA ASP A 136 1.89 -4.00 70.82
C ASP A 136 2.29 -4.24 72.28
N VAL A 137 1.95 -5.42 72.80
CA VAL A 137 2.25 -5.84 74.17
C VAL A 137 2.83 -7.25 74.15
N HIS A 138 4.04 -7.39 74.68
CA HIS A 138 4.70 -8.68 74.82
C HIS A 138 4.73 -9.15 76.28
N PHE A 139 4.31 -10.39 76.49
CA PHE A 139 4.45 -11.12 77.75
C PHE A 139 5.54 -12.18 77.58
N GLY A 140 6.67 -11.98 78.26
CA GLY A 140 7.67 -13.01 78.53
C GLY A 140 7.37 -13.70 79.86
N GLU A 141 8.07 -14.80 80.19
CA GLU A 141 7.77 -15.68 81.34
C GLU A 141 7.52 -14.94 82.67
N GLN A 142 8.23 -13.84 82.91
CA GLN A 142 8.13 -13.03 84.13
C GLN A 142 8.13 -11.52 83.85
N SER A 143 7.85 -11.08 82.61
CA SER A 143 7.94 -9.66 82.22
C SER A 143 6.88 -9.22 81.19
N GLU A 144 6.35 -8.02 81.35
CA GLU A 144 5.46 -7.34 80.41
C GLU A 144 6.17 -6.14 79.76
N LEU A 145 6.12 -6.02 78.44
CA LEU A 145 6.67 -4.91 77.66
C LEU A 145 5.57 -4.30 76.79
N ARG A 146 5.25 -3.03 77.02
CA ARG A 146 4.33 -2.22 76.20
C ARG A 146 5.11 -1.28 75.32
N TYR A 147 4.94 -1.38 74.01
CA TYR A 147 5.70 -0.59 73.05
C TYR A 147 4.83 -0.20 71.85
N SER A 148 5.26 0.82 71.12
CA SER A 148 4.69 1.18 69.82
C SER A 148 5.79 1.37 68.80
N TYR A 149 5.48 1.12 67.53
CA TYR A 149 6.38 1.28 66.41
C TYR A 149 5.64 1.85 65.20
N HIS A 150 6.38 2.55 64.34
CA HIS A 150 5.91 2.96 63.01
C HIS A 150 7.11 3.00 62.05
N VAL A 151 6.82 3.06 60.75
CA VAL A 151 7.83 3.18 59.70
C VAL A 151 7.38 4.27 58.75
N PHE A 152 8.25 5.24 58.53
CA PHE A 152 8.03 6.31 57.57
C PHE A 152 9.25 6.45 56.66
N CYS A 153 9.02 7.01 55.48
CA CYS A 153 10.06 7.21 54.49
C CYS A 153 10.88 8.48 54.76
N ASP A 154 12.09 8.52 54.24
CA ASP A 154 12.87 9.77 54.23
C ASP A 154 12.21 10.81 53.29
N GLU A 155 12.58 12.08 53.43
CA GLU A 155 12.09 13.15 52.54
C GLU A 155 12.31 12.78 51.06
N TYR A 156 11.26 12.90 50.24
CA TYR A 156 11.20 12.52 48.81
C TYR A 156 11.17 11.01 48.50
N TYR A 157 10.97 10.13 49.50
CA TYR A 157 10.76 8.69 49.29
C TYR A 157 9.30 8.28 49.59
N PHE A 158 8.77 7.37 48.77
CA PHE A 158 7.35 6.98 48.77
C PHE A 158 7.16 5.45 48.57
N GLY A 159 5.90 5.02 48.61
CA GLY A 159 5.46 3.64 48.40
C GLY A 159 5.66 2.71 49.60
N ASP A 160 5.00 1.54 49.57
CA ASP A 160 4.97 0.52 50.65
C ASP A 160 6.35 -0.05 51.07
N GLY A 161 7.42 0.33 50.37
CA GLY A 161 8.81 -0.04 50.67
C GLY A 161 9.78 1.15 50.77
N CYS A 162 9.29 2.39 50.83
CA CYS A 162 10.09 3.63 50.75
C CYS A 162 11.13 3.60 49.63
N ALA A 163 10.73 3.08 48.47
CA ALA A 163 11.59 2.75 47.35
C ALA A 163 11.52 3.82 46.25
N ASP A 164 10.37 4.44 46.09
CA ASP A 164 10.05 5.31 44.97
C ASP A 164 10.49 6.74 45.28
N TYR A 165 11.57 7.18 44.62
CA TYR A 165 12.15 8.50 44.83
C TYR A 165 11.55 9.55 43.88
N CYS A 166 10.90 10.56 44.47
CA CYS A 166 10.36 11.70 43.74
C CYS A 166 10.60 13.01 44.49
N ARG A 167 11.38 13.89 43.87
CA ARG A 167 11.59 15.27 44.33
C ARG A 167 11.05 16.25 43.28
N PRO A 168 10.10 17.14 43.62
CA PRO A 168 9.59 18.13 42.68
C PRO A 168 10.69 18.97 42.03
N ARG A 169 10.51 19.33 40.76
CA ARG A 169 11.51 19.98 39.92
C ARG A 169 10.86 20.87 38.86
N ASP A 170 11.51 22.00 38.58
CA ASP A 170 11.18 22.89 37.47
C ASP A 170 12.49 23.43 36.87
N ASP A 171 13.23 22.56 36.17
CA ASP A 171 14.50 22.89 35.50
C ASP A 171 14.74 21.98 34.28
N THR A 172 15.88 22.15 33.60
CA THR A 172 16.22 21.43 32.36
C THR A 172 16.27 19.90 32.47
N LEU A 173 16.22 19.33 33.68
CA LEU A 173 16.13 17.89 33.91
C LEU A 173 14.68 17.39 34.14
N GLY A 174 13.68 18.28 34.16
CA GLY A 174 12.26 17.94 34.23
C GLY A 174 11.39 18.96 34.96
N HIS A 175 10.12 19.00 34.56
CA HIS A 175 9.09 19.94 35.04
C HIS A 175 7.92 19.15 35.65
N TYR A 176 8.01 18.82 36.95
CA TYR A 176 7.04 17.95 37.64
C TYR A 176 6.91 18.20 39.15
N THR A 177 5.72 17.88 39.67
CA THR A 177 5.46 17.63 41.08
C THR A 177 5.40 16.13 41.38
N CYS A 178 5.20 15.77 42.64
CA CYS A 178 5.02 14.39 43.11
C CYS A 178 3.64 14.26 43.77
N ASP A 179 2.98 13.12 43.59
CA ASP A 179 1.75 12.77 44.31
C ASP A 179 2.04 11.98 45.61
N GLU A 180 0.99 11.54 46.29
CA GLU A 180 1.07 10.82 47.58
C GLU A 180 1.71 9.42 47.43
N GLU A 181 1.62 8.84 46.22
CA GLU A 181 2.29 7.60 45.82
C GLU A 181 3.75 7.80 45.35
N GLY A 182 4.21 9.04 45.15
CA GLY A 182 5.55 9.36 44.64
C GLY A 182 5.72 9.20 43.13
N SER A 183 4.63 9.13 42.38
CA SER A 183 4.65 9.24 40.92
C SER A 183 4.84 10.71 40.49
N ARG A 184 5.36 10.92 39.28
CA ARG A 184 5.66 12.25 38.74
C ARG A 184 4.45 12.80 37.99
N ILE A 185 3.85 13.85 38.51
CA ILE A 185 2.84 14.63 37.79
C ILE A 185 3.55 15.73 37.00
N CYS A 186 3.51 15.64 35.68
CA CYS A 186 4.08 16.67 34.82
C CYS A 186 3.34 18.00 34.98
N LEU A 187 4.08 19.11 34.99
CA LEU A 187 3.50 20.45 34.92
C LEU A 187 2.78 20.65 33.57
N GLU A 188 1.85 21.60 33.53
CA GLU A 188 1.05 21.87 32.32
C GLU A 188 1.95 22.14 31.12
N GLY A 189 1.69 21.43 30.02
CA GLY A 189 2.50 21.51 28.81
C GLY A 189 3.74 20.62 28.77
N TRP A 190 3.96 19.72 29.75
CA TRP A 190 5.10 18.78 29.77
C TRP A 190 4.68 17.31 29.81
N LYS A 191 5.53 16.41 29.30
CA LYS A 191 5.27 14.96 29.20
C LYS A 191 6.55 14.11 29.27
N GLY A 192 6.37 12.78 29.27
CA GLY A 192 7.44 11.78 29.33
C GLY A 192 7.83 11.39 30.77
N ASN A 193 8.62 10.33 30.92
CA ASN A 193 8.89 9.68 32.23
C ASN A 193 9.62 10.57 33.27
N TYR A 194 10.15 11.72 32.83
CA TYR A 194 10.81 12.74 33.65
C TYR A 194 10.21 14.15 33.42
N CYS A 195 9.09 14.24 32.69
CA CYS A 195 8.41 15.50 32.37
C CYS A 195 9.35 16.57 31.76
N SER A 196 10.26 16.12 30.90
CA SER A 196 11.29 16.95 30.25
C SER A 196 11.06 17.14 28.75
N GLU A 197 10.03 16.49 28.18
CA GLU A 197 9.59 16.74 26.80
C GLU A 197 8.44 17.76 26.81
N PRO A 198 8.50 18.86 26.05
CA PRO A 198 7.37 19.77 25.90
C PRO A 198 6.25 19.14 25.06
N ILE A 199 5.02 19.54 25.35
CA ILE A 199 3.82 19.28 24.55
C ILE A 199 3.69 20.42 23.55
N CYS A 200 3.84 20.12 22.26
CA CYS A 200 3.75 21.10 21.18
C CYS A 200 2.30 21.58 20.98
N SER A 201 2.10 22.62 20.16
CA SER A 201 0.75 23.04 19.74
C SER A 201 -0.05 21.86 19.17
N ALA A 202 -1.36 21.82 19.43
CA ALA A 202 -2.24 20.71 19.03
C ALA A 202 -2.27 20.46 17.51
N ASP A 203 -2.10 21.52 16.70
CA ASP A 203 -2.04 21.45 15.24
C ASP A 203 -0.63 21.18 14.68
N CYS A 204 0.38 21.01 15.55
CA CYS A 204 1.77 20.81 15.16
C CYS A 204 2.00 19.39 14.60
N SER A 205 2.53 19.29 13.37
CA SER A 205 2.69 18.00 12.70
C SER A 205 3.73 17.11 13.38
N GLU A 206 3.30 15.98 13.98
CA GLU A 206 4.14 15.01 14.70
C GLU A 206 5.42 14.58 13.94
N ARG A 207 5.36 14.53 12.60
CA ARG A 207 6.47 14.12 11.74
C ARG A 207 7.37 15.27 11.31
N HIS A 208 6.82 16.47 11.12
CA HIS A 208 7.46 17.57 10.41
C HIS A 208 7.75 18.78 11.29
N GLY A 209 7.09 18.89 12.44
CA GLY A 209 7.40 19.81 13.51
C GLY A 209 8.18 19.15 14.65
N TYR A 210 8.54 19.98 15.62
CA TYR A 210 8.93 19.67 17.00
C TYR A 210 8.69 20.93 17.84
N CYS A 211 9.00 20.90 19.13
CA CYS A 211 8.95 22.08 19.97
C CYS A 211 10.06 22.04 21.04
N GLU A 212 10.53 23.22 21.43
CA GLU A 212 11.55 23.41 22.49
C GLU A 212 10.93 23.95 23.79
N ALA A 213 9.72 24.51 23.69
CA ALA A 213 8.89 24.96 24.80
C ALA A 213 7.42 24.56 24.57
N PRO A 214 6.59 24.42 25.62
CA PRO A 214 5.19 24.04 25.49
C PRO A 214 4.39 24.99 24.59
N GLY A 215 3.43 24.44 23.85
CA GLY A 215 2.58 25.19 22.91
C GLY A 215 3.30 25.71 21.65
N GLY A 216 4.62 25.57 21.54
CA GLY A 216 5.38 25.91 20.33
C GLY A 216 5.17 24.93 19.18
N CYS A 217 5.56 25.35 17.97
CA CYS A 217 5.77 24.47 16.83
C CYS A 217 6.90 25.02 15.94
N THR A 218 8.01 24.28 15.85
CA THR A 218 9.20 24.61 15.08
C THR A 218 9.35 23.60 13.95
N CYS A 219 9.48 24.08 12.71
CA CYS A 219 9.48 23.20 11.54
C CYS A 219 10.86 22.60 11.26
N ARG A 220 10.87 21.31 10.89
CA ARG A 220 12.06 20.61 10.40
C ARG A 220 12.40 21.12 8.99
N MET A 221 13.68 21.08 8.65
CA MET A 221 14.21 21.58 7.37
C MET A 221 13.37 21.11 6.17
N GLY A 222 12.89 22.09 5.39
CA GLY A 222 12.05 21.84 4.22
C GLY A 222 10.53 21.90 4.48
N TRP A 223 10.08 22.16 5.71
CA TRP A 223 8.68 22.38 6.07
C TRP A 223 8.45 23.78 6.67
N GLN A 224 7.23 24.29 6.53
CA GLN A 224 6.82 25.65 6.91
C GLN A 224 5.33 25.69 7.34
N GLY A 225 4.85 26.88 7.68
CA GLY A 225 3.48 27.12 8.18
C GLY A 225 3.36 26.85 9.69
N PRO A 226 2.30 27.36 10.35
CA PRO A 226 2.16 27.30 11.82
C PRO A 226 2.01 25.86 12.37
N SER A 227 1.54 24.94 11.54
CA SER A 227 1.40 23.50 11.80
C SER A 227 2.59 22.67 11.31
N CYS A 228 3.54 23.27 10.60
CA CYS A 228 4.61 22.59 9.87
C CYS A 228 4.11 21.53 8.84
N THR A 229 2.88 21.65 8.34
CA THR A 229 2.31 20.73 7.34
C THR A 229 2.53 21.16 5.89
N GLU A 230 3.04 22.36 5.64
CA GLU A 230 3.35 22.85 4.30
C GLU A 230 4.80 22.56 3.93
N CYS A 231 5.05 22.18 2.68
CA CYS A 231 6.41 22.02 2.16
C CYS A 231 7.00 23.37 1.73
N VAL A 232 8.30 23.54 1.95
CA VAL A 232 9.08 24.64 1.36
C VAL A 232 9.38 24.28 -0.09
N ARG A 233 9.01 25.16 -1.02
CA ARG A 233 9.29 25.01 -2.46
C ARG A 233 10.78 25.17 -2.75
N TYR A 234 11.26 24.65 -3.89
CA TYR A 234 12.64 24.84 -4.32
C TYR A 234 13.00 26.35 -4.42
N PRO A 235 14.17 26.81 -3.95
CA PRO A 235 14.58 28.21 -4.08
C PRO A 235 14.60 28.67 -5.54
N GLY A 236 13.84 29.74 -5.86
CA GLY A 236 13.62 30.20 -7.25
C GLY A 236 12.36 29.63 -7.92
N CYS A 237 11.57 28.79 -7.25
CA CYS A 237 10.27 28.32 -7.74
C CYS A 237 9.20 29.43 -7.69
N LEU A 238 9.10 30.25 -8.74
CA LEU A 238 8.04 31.26 -8.88
C LEU A 238 6.67 30.59 -9.08
N HIS A 239 6.45 30.00 -10.26
CA HIS A 239 5.14 29.49 -10.73
C HIS A 239 5.00 27.97 -10.58
N GLY A 240 5.13 27.49 -9.34
CA GLY A 240 4.97 26.07 -9.01
C GLY A 240 4.56 25.82 -7.56
N THR A 241 4.06 24.62 -7.29
CA THR A 241 3.72 24.10 -5.96
C THR A 241 4.74 23.05 -5.51
N CYS A 242 4.51 22.40 -4.37
CA CYS A 242 5.27 21.24 -3.93
C CYS A 242 4.33 20.20 -3.31
N SER A 243 4.78 18.95 -3.21
CA SER A 243 4.11 17.88 -2.44
C SER A 243 5.06 17.19 -1.44
N GLN A 244 6.36 17.44 -1.60
CA GLN A 244 7.43 17.16 -0.65
C GLN A 244 8.38 18.37 -0.66
N PRO A 245 9.24 18.55 0.36
CA PRO A 245 10.23 19.62 0.38
C PRO A 245 11.08 19.72 -0.88
N TRP A 246 11.46 20.94 -1.24
CA TRP A 246 12.38 21.26 -2.34
C TRP A 246 11.89 20.83 -3.74
N GLN A 247 10.59 20.60 -3.90
CA GLN A 247 9.97 20.41 -5.21
C GLN A 247 9.55 21.75 -5.84
N CYS A 248 9.40 21.75 -7.17
CA CYS A 248 8.74 22.80 -7.93
C CYS A 248 7.85 22.17 -9.01
N ASN A 249 6.66 21.72 -8.59
CA ASN A 249 5.63 21.19 -9.47
C ASN A 249 5.02 22.38 -10.23
N CYS A 250 5.53 22.67 -11.42
CA CYS A 250 5.17 23.87 -12.16
C CYS A 250 3.69 23.88 -12.53
N GLN A 251 3.09 25.07 -12.52
CA GLN A 251 1.68 25.27 -12.87
C GLN A 251 1.47 25.15 -14.38
N GLU A 252 0.25 24.82 -14.83
CA GLU A 252 -0.07 24.70 -16.25
C GLU A 252 0.28 26.00 -17.01
N GLY A 253 1.02 25.86 -18.11
CA GLY A 253 1.64 26.99 -18.83
C GLY A 253 3.07 27.36 -18.41
N TRP A 254 3.61 26.74 -17.35
CA TRP A 254 4.99 26.94 -16.87
C TRP A 254 5.70 25.59 -16.74
N GLY A 255 6.98 25.49 -17.13
CA GLY A 255 7.68 24.20 -17.09
C GLY A 255 9.13 24.20 -17.58
N GLY A 256 10.05 24.64 -16.73
CA GLY A 256 11.49 24.62 -17.00
C GLY A 256 11.95 25.64 -18.06
N PRO A 257 13.26 25.70 -18.34
CA PRO A 257 13.84 26.58 -19.38
C PRO A 257 13.93 25.93 -20.77
N CYS A 258 13.46 24.69 -20.94
CA CYS A 258 13.58 23.95 -22.19
C CYS A 258 12.78 24.61 -23.33
N ALA A 259 13.47 25.07 -24.37
CA ALA A 259 12.91 25.74 -25.54
C ALA A 259 12.34 24.76 -26.59
N ASN A 260 11.77 25.31 -27.66
CA ASN A 260 11.41 24.60 -28.90
C ASN A 260 10.54 23.33 -28.70
N GLY A 261 9.75 23.31 -27.62
CA GLY A 261 8.85 22.20 -27.27
C GLY A 261 9.58 20.90 -26.90
N ALA A 262 10.82 20.99 -26.42
CA ALA A 262 11.59 19.89 -25.85
C ALA A 262 10.99 19.34 -24.54
N THR A 263 11.31 18.10 -24.18
CA THR A 263 10.73 17.42 -23.01
C THR A 263 11.63 17.58 -21.79
N CYS A 264 11.20 18.38 -20.81
CA CYS A 264 11.90 18.54 -19.53
C CYS A 264 11.71 17.30 -18.64
N THR A 265 12.80 16.76 -18.07
CA THR A 265 12.75 15.67 -17.08
C THR A 265 13.63 15.98 -15.87
N ASN A 266 13.17 15.61 -14.67
CA ASN A 266 13.86 15.93 -13.42
C ASN A 266 14.78 14.77 -13.00
N THR A 267 16.06 15.05 -12.74
CA THR A 267 17.08 14.02 -12.43
C THR A 267 17.14 13.63 -10.94
N GLY A 268 16.22 14.16 -10.12
CA GLY A 268 16.06 13.80 -8.70
C GLY A 268 17.02 14.47 -7.71
N GLN A 269 17.94 15.32 -8.18
CA GLN A 269 18.96 15.99 -7.35
C GLN A 269 18.91 17.53 -7.42
N GLY A 270 17.74 18.10 -7.74
CA GLY A 270 17.62 19.55 -8.03
C GLY A 270 18.16 19.95 -9.41
N SER A 271 18.48 18.98 -10.26
CA SER A 271 18.82 19.16 -11.67
C SER A 271 17.68 18.70 -12.57
N TYR A 272 17.61 19.29 -13.76
CA TYR A 272 16.76 18.88 -14.88
C TYR A 272 17.64 18.46 -16.06
N THR A 273 17.05 17.76 -17.02
CA THR A 273 17.64 17.56 -18.36
C THR A 273 16.54 17.71 -19.41
N CYS A 274 16.83 18.50 -20.44
CA CYS A 274 15.95 18.72 -21.58
C CYS A 274 16.23 17.65 -22.65
N THR A 275 15.25 16.79 -22.93
CA THR A 275 15.32 15.90 -24.10
C THR A 275 14.89 16.71 -25.32
N CYS A 276 15.87 17.14 -26.11
CA CYS A 276 15.63 17.98 -27.29
C CYS A 276 14.84 17.25 -28.37
N ARG A 277 14.13 18.03 -29.19
CA ARG A 277 13.60 17.55 -30.45
C ARG A 277 14.76 17.35 -31.43
N PRO A 278 14.65 16.43 -32.40
CA PRO A 278 15.53 16.41 -33.56
C PRO A 278 15.62 17.82 -34.19
N GLY A 279 16.80 18.21 -34.66
CA GLY A 279 17.11 19.57 -35.15
C GLY A 279 17.50 20.59 -34.07
N PHE A 280 17.39 20.28 -32.78
CA PHE A 280 17.71 21.22 -31.69
C PHE A 280 18.77 20.70 -30.71
N GLY A 281 19.68 21.59 -30.34
CA GLY A 281 20.78 21.36 -29.40
C GLY A 281 20.95 22.51 -28.39
N GLY A 282 22.08 22.49 -27.67
CA GLY A 282 22.27 23.35 -26.49
C GLY A 282 21.82 22.67 -25.19
N THR A 283 21.90 23.39 -24.06
CA THR A 283 21.60 22.80 -22.73
C THR A 283 20.10 22.78 -22.44
N ASN A 284 19.37 23.70 -23.04
CA ASN A 284 17.94 23.93 -22.95
C ASN A 284 17.23 23.71 -24.30
N CYS A 285 17.90 23.11 -25.30
CA CYS A 285 17.39 22.94 -26.67
C CYS A 285 17.13 24.29 -27.38
N GLU A 286 17.92 25.30 -27.00
CA GLU A 286 17.86 26.70 -27.41
C GLU A 286 18.55 26.99 -28.75
N LEU A 287 19.43 26.10 -29.20
CA LEU A 287 20.14 26.21 -30.46
C LEU A 287 19.42 25.36 -31.52
N GLU A 288 19.19 25.94 -32.68
CA GLU A 288 18.85 25.22 -33.90
C GLU A 288 20.15 24.62 -34.49
N THR A 289 20.08 23.45 -35.13
CA THR A 289 21.24 22.65 -35.51
C THR A 289 21.50 22.76 -37.00
N ASN A 290 22.44 23.63 -37.39
CA ASN A 290 22.83 23.79 -38.79
C ASN A 290 23.36 22.47 -39.37
N GLU A 291 22.55 21.75 -40.13
CA GLU A 291 22.94 20.48 -40.73
C GLU A 291 23.94 20.69 -41.89
N CYS A 292 24.00 21.89 -42.46
CA CYS A 292 24.94 22.25 -43.52
C CYS A 292 26.42 22.36 -43.06
N ASP A 293 26.71 22.58 -41.78
CA ASP A 293 28.08 22.56 -41.21
C ASP A 293 28.80 21.23 -41.50
N SER A 294 28.06 20.13 -41.60
CA SER A 294 28.59 18.81 -41.98
C SER A 294 29.07 18.72 -43.45
N ASN A 295 28.84 19.77 -44.25
CA ASN A 295 29.11 19.85 -45.69
C ASN A 295 28.53 18.64 -46.46
N PRO A 296 27.22 18.38 -46.37
CA PRO A 296 26.62 17.15 -46.87
C PRO A 296 26.59 17.09 -48.41
N CYS A 297 26.37 18.23 -49.07
CA CYS A 297 26.30 18.35 -50.52
C CYS A 297 27.64 18.05 -51.19
N LYS A 298 27.61 17.35 -52.33
CA LYS A 298 28.77 16.93 -53.13
C LYS A 298 28.74 17.61 -54.51
N ASN A 299 29.81 17.40 -55.28
CA ASN A 299 29.94 17.84 -56.68
C ASN A 299 29.68 19.35 -56.91
N GLY A 300 29.89 20.20 -55.89
CA GLY A 300 29.68 21.64 -55.96
C GLY A 300 28.23 22.11 -55.74
N GLY A 301 27.34 21.25 -55.24
CA GLY A 301 25.98 21.66 -54.84
C GLY A 301 25.98 22.59 -53.62
N SER A 302 25.11 23.61 -53.65
CA SER A 302 24.94 24.56 -52.54
C SER A 302 24.01 23.96 -51.47
N CYS A 303 24.39 24.07 -50.19
CA CYS A 303 23.57 23.59 -49.08
C CYS A 303 22.63 24.70 -48.59
N ASN A 304 21.37 24.35 -48.30
CA ASN A 304 20.43 25.22 -47.59
C ASN A 304 19.87 24.45 -46.38
N ASP A 305 19.92 25.13 -45.23
CA ASP A 305 19.57 24.67 -43.88
C ASP A 305 18.04 24.66 -43.67
N LEU A 306 17.51 23.68 -42.92
CA LEU A 306 16.08 23.54 -42.59
C LEU A 306 15.94 22.89 -41.20
N GLU A 307 14.81 23.08 -40.52
CA GLU A 307 14.56 22.49 -39.19
C GLU A 307 14.64 20.94 -39.25
N ASN A 308 15.75 20.37 -38.72
CA ASN A 308 16.07 18.94 -38.76
C ASN A 308 16.19 18.35 -40.18
N ASP A 309 16.53 19.15 -41.19
CA ASP A 309 16.97 18.61 -42.48
C ASP A 309 17.85 19.59 -43.29
N TYR A 310 18.40 19.12 -44.40
CA TYR A 310 19.09 19.99 -45.37
C TYR A 310 18.61 19.70 -46.80
N SER A 311 18.74 20.72 -47.65
CA SER A 311 18.46 20.64 -49.08
C SER A 311 19.67 21.08 -49.90
N CYS A 312 20.14 20.21 -50.81
CA CYS A 312 21.22 20.54 -51.74
C CYS A 312 20.67 21.04 -53.07
N THR A 313 21.08 22.23 -53.49
CA THR A 313 20.82 22.78 -54.82
C THR A 313 21.91 22.30 -55.78
N CYS A 314 21.58 21.31 -56.60
CA CYS A 314 22.56 20.62 -57.45
C CYS A 314 22.90 21.36 -58.75
N PRO A 315 24.17 21.32 -59.21
CA PRO A 315 24.53 21.80 -60.54
C PRO A 315 23.91 20.94 -61.64
N GLN A 316 23.81 21.47 -62.87
CA GLN A 316 23.29 20.70 -64.00
C GLN A 316 24.10 19.41 -64.23
N GLY A 317 23.39 18.30 -64.45
CA GLY A 317 23.99 16.96 -64.58
C GLY A 317 24.09 16.17 -63.27
N PHE A 318 23.74 16.76 -62.11
CA PHE A 318 23.79 16.09 -60.81
C PHE A 318 22.40 16.06 -60.14
N TYR A 319 22.11 14.94 -59.48
CA TYR A 319 20.86 14.63 -58.80
C TYR A 319 21.12 13.86 -57.49
N GLY A 320 20.06 13.48 -56.77
CA GLY A 320 20.15 12.87 -55.44
C GLY A 320 20.13 13.93 -54.33
N LYS A 321 19.91 13.51 -53.08
CA LYS A 321 19.71 14.46 -51.95
C LYS A 321 20.97 15.29 -51.68
N ASN A 322 22.14 14.73 -51.99
CA ASN A 322 23.45 15.30 -51.74
C ASN A 322 24.18 15.62 -53.05
N CYS A 323 23.47 15.66 -54.19
CA CYS A 323 24.03 15.82 -55.53
C CYS A 323 25.04 14.72 -55.92
N GLU A 324 24.88 13.53 -55.34
CA GLU A 324 25.76 12.38 -55.47
C GLU A 324 25.57 11.58 -56.75
N ILE A 325 24.39 11.68 -57.39
CA ILE A 325 24.03 10.92 -58.58
C ILE A 325 24.40 11.71 -59.84
N ILE A 326 25.25 11.14 -60.69
CA ILE A 326 25.55 11.69 -62.02
C ILE A 326 24.44 11.27 -62.99
N ALA A 327 23.97 12.19 -63.83
CA ALA A 327 22.99 11.92 -64.86
C ALA A 327 23.56 10.98 -65.95
N MET A 328 23.02 9.77 -66.06
CA MET A 328 23.36 8.85 -67.15
C MET A 328 22.89 9.41 -68.50
N THR A 329 23.67 9.16 -69.55
CA THR A 329 23.49 9.62 -70.93
C THR A 329 23.17 8.44 -71.86
N CYS A 330 22.89 8.71 -73.14
CA CYS A 330 22.79 7.61 -74.10
C CYS A 330 24.14 6.98 -74.48
N ALA A 331 25.27 7.62 -74.15
CA ALA A 331 26.59 7.03 -74.33
C ALA A 331 26.86 5.83 -73.39
N ASP A 332 26.17 5.81 -72.24
CA ASP A 332 26.29 4.74 -71.22
C ASP A 332 25.48 3.47 -71.58
N GLY A 333 24.79 3.46 -72.73
CA GLY A 333 24.00 2.33 -73.24
C GLY A 333 22.84 1.83 -72.35
N PRO A 334 22.01 2.70 -71.73
CA PRO A 334 21.06 2.30 -70.68
C PRO A 334 19.83 1.51 -71.16
N CYS A 335 19.64 1.31 -72.47
CA CYS A 335 18.47 0.65 -73.05
C CYS A 335 18.78 -0.80 -73.45
N PHE A 336 18.19 -1.75 -72.74
CA PHE A 336 18.42 -3.19 -72.93
C PHE A 336 17.62 -3.77 -74.12
N ASN A 337 17.93 -5.02 -74.48
CA ASN A 337 17.20 -5.82 -75.47
C ASN A 337 17.02 -5.17 -76.86
N GLY A 338 17.90 -4.23 -77.24
CA GLY A 338 17.82 -3.51 -78.51
C GLY A 338 16.88 -2.30 -78.51
N GLY A 339 16.50 -1.77 -77.34
CA GLY A 339 15.76 -0.51 -77.23
C GLY A 339 16.55 0.68 -77.79
N THR A 340 15.85 1.61 -78.47
CA THR A 340 16.48 2.83 -78.99
C THR A 340 16.59 3.86 -77.86
N CYS A 341 17.80 4.29 -77.52
CA CYS A 341 18.02 5.40 -76.58
C CYS A 341 17.78 6.75 -77.27
N VAL A 342 17.16 7.69 -76.56
CA VAL A 342 16.95 9.09 -76.99
C VAL A 342 17.22 10.00 -75.79
N GLU A 343 18.03 11.04 -75.96
CA GLU A 343 18.33 12.01 -74.90
C GLU A 343 17.23 13.05 -74.76
N THR A 344 16.91 13.46 -73.52
CA THR A 344 15.89 14.46 -73.23
C THR A 344 16.47 15.87 -73.13
N MET A 345 15.78 16.87 -73.68
CA MET A 345 16.24 18.27 -73.72
C MET A 345 16.43 18.93 -72.34
N THR A 346 15.99 18.29 -71.27
CA THR A 346 16.18 18.68 -69.86
C THR A 346 17.38 17.99 -69.21
N GLY A 347 18.18 17.23 -69.97
CA GLY A 347 19.11 16.22 -69.45
C GLY A 347 18.42 14.86 -69.25
N GLY A 348 19.22 13.81 -69.14
CA GLY A 348 18.77 12.41 -69.01
C GLY A 348 18.44 11.73 -70.36
N TYR A 349 17.85 10.53 -70.27
CA TYR A 349 17.52 9.69 -71.42
C TYR A 349 16.11 9.08 -71.29
N THR A 350 15.61 8.56 -72.42
CA THR A 350 14.43 7.68 -72.49
C THR A 350 14.66 6.55 -73.49
N CYS A 351 14.07 5.38 -73.25
CA CYS A 351 14.22 4.19 -74.10
C CYS A 351 12.93 3.87 -74.85
N ARG A 352 13.02 3.76 -76.18
CA ARG A 352 11.92 3.26 -77.03
C ARG A 352 12.09 1.76 -77.27
N CYS A 353 11.21 0.96 -76.68
CA CYS A 353 11.37 -0.50 -76.64
C CYS A 353 10.87 -1.24 -77.89
N PRO A 354 11.45 -2.41 -78.22
CA PRO A 354 10.91 -3.28 -79.27
C PRO A 354 9.55 -3.90 -78.87
N PRO A 355 8.71 -4.33 -79.82
CA PRO A 355 7.33 -4.79 -79.56
C PRO A 355 7.15 -5.96 -78.58
N SER A 356 8.22 -6.69 -78.26
CA SER A 356 8.23 -7.82 -77.32
C SER A 356 8.71 -7.46 -75.91
N TYR A 357 9.02 -6.18 -75.64
CA TYR A 357 9.64 -5.71 -74.41
C TYR A 357 8.96 -4.43 -73.86
N THR A 358 9.10 -4.22 -72.56
CA THR A 358 8.51 -3.13 -71.77
C THR A 358 9.40 -2.81 -70.57
N GLY A 359 9.00 -1.82 -69.76
CA GLY A 359 9.84 -1.22 -68.72
C GLY A 359 10.59 0.01 -69.22
N SER A 360 11.08 0.85 -68.30
CA SER A 360 11.71 2.14 -68.63
C SER A 360 13.00 1.99 -69.43
N ASN A 361 13.67 0.84 -69.30
CA ASN A 361 14.94 0.52 -69.92
C ASN A 361 14.79 -0.69 -70.86
N CYS A 362 13.56 -1.06 -71.23
CA CYS A 362 13.23 -2.21 -72.05
C CYS A 362 13.68 -3.55 -71.46
N GLU A 363 13.79 -3.61 -70.14
CA GLU A 363 14.39 -4.70 -69.37
C GLU A 363 13.43 -5.89 -69.15
N LYS A 364 12.11 -5.68 -69.30
CA LYS A 364 11.08 -6.72 -69.09
C LYS A 364 10.55 -7.22 -70.44
N LYS A 365 10.30 -8.52 -70.56
CA LYS A 365 9.51 -9.07 -71.68
C LYS A 365 8.05 -8.65 -71.52
N LEU A 366 7.37 -8.33 -72.63
CA LEU A 366 5.94 -8.00 -72.62
C LEU A 366 5.12 -9.25 -72.29
N ASP A 367 4.30 -9.17 -71.24
CA ASP A 367 3.23 -10.11 -70.90
C ASP A 367 1.87 -9.51 -71.30
N ARG A 368 1.09 -10.23 -72.11
CA ARG A 368 -0.24 -9.81 -72.57
C ARG A 368 -1.37 -10.22 -71.61
N CYS A 369 -1.11 -11.10 -70.65
CA CYS A 369 -2.10 -11.52 -69.66
C CYS A 369 -2.22 -10.56 -68.46
N SER A 370 -1.24 -9.69 -68.20
CA SER A 370 -1.26 -8.67 -67.14
C SER A 370 -2.55 -7.84 -67.08
N ASN A 371 -3.15 -7.50 -68.23
CA ASN A 371 -4.41 -6.74 -68.30
C ASN A 371 -5.69 -7.59 -68.08
N ARG A 372 -5.55 -8.87 -67.70
CA ARG A 372 -6.65 -9.80 -67.40
C ARG A 372 -7.73 -9.88 -68.50
N PRO A 373 -7.37 -10.18 -69.77
CA PRO A 373 -8.30 -10.15 -70.89
C PRO A 373 -9.40 -11.23 -70.84
N CYS A 374 -9.22 -12.28 -70.03
CA CYS A 374 -10.18 -13.36 -69.84
C CYS A 374 -11.15 -13.00 -68.70
N LEU A 375 -12.45 -13.00 -69.01
CA LEU A 375 -13.52 -12.66 -68.07
C LEU A 375 -13.99 -13.90 -67.29
N ASN A 376 -14.90 -13.69 -66.33
CA ASN A 376 -15.63 -14.75 -65.62
C ASN A 376 -14.75 -15.86 -65.00
N GLY A 377 -13.56 -15.49 -64.52
CA GLY A 377 -12.60 -16.43 -63.91
C GLY A 377 -11.83 -17.30 -64.92
N GLY A 378 -11.92 -17.01 -66.22
CA GLY A 378 -11.12 -17.66 -67.25
C GLY A 378 -9.61 -17.44 -67.06
N GLU A 379 -8.84 -18.48 -67.33
CA GLU A 379 -7.38 -18.51 -67.22
C GLU A 379 -6.72 -18.00 -68.50
N CYS A 380 -5.78 -17.05 -68.39
CA CYS A 380 -5.09 -16.45 -69.52
C CYS A 380 -3.74 -17.12 -69.78
N LEU A 381 -3.47 -17.48 -71.04
CA LEU A 381 -2.19 -18.00 -71.51
C LEU A 381 -1.64 -17.09 -72.62
N ASP A 382 -0.48 -16.47 -72.41
CA ASP A 382 0.23 -15.71 -73.46
C ASP A 382 1.06 -16.68 -74.31
N LEU A 383 0.69 -16.80 -75.59
CA LEU A 383 1.32 -17.67 -76.59
C LEU A 383 2.41 -16.93 -77.39
N GLY A 384 2.91 -15.80 -76.89
CA GLY A 384 4.05 -15.06 -77.44
C GLY A 384 3.71 -14.11 -78.59
N GLN A 385 2.66 -14.39 -79.35
CA GLN A 385 2.08 -13.49 -80.37
C GLN A 385 0.55 -13.31 -80.23
N SER A 386 -0.13 -14.20 -79.50
CA SER A 386 -1.58 -14.17 -79.24
C SER A 386 -1.87 -14.59 -77.80
N ILE A 387 -3.10 -14.38 -77.34
CA ILE A 387 -3.59 -14.89 -76.05
C ILE A 387 -4.59 -16.03 -76.27
N LEU A 388 -4.71 -16.92 -75.30
CA LEU A 388 -5.76 -17.93 -75.23
C LEU A 388 -6.41 -17.88 -73.84
N CYS A 389 -7.75 -17.81 -73.79
CA CYS A 389 -8.53 -17.92 -72.57
C CYS A 389 -9.09 -19.33 -72.40
N ARG A 390 -8.77 -20.00 -71.29
CA ARG A 390 -9.41 -21.25 -70.86
C ARG A 390 -10.56 -20.94 -69.91
N CYS A 391 -11.79 -21.22 -70.33
CA CYS A 391 -12.99 -20.84 -69.60
C CYS A 391 -13.33 -21.82 -68.47
N GLN A 392 -13.97 -21.30 -67.42
CA GLN A 392 -14.59 -22.10 -66.37
C GLN A 392 -15.90 -22.72 -66.88
N SER A 393 -16.34 -23.81 -66.25
CA SER A 393 -17.65 -24.41 -66.51
C SER A 393 -18.79 -23.38 -66.36
N GLY A 394 -19.76 -23.42 -67.27
CA GLY A 394 -20.80 -22.39 -67.40
C GLY A 394 -20.45 -21.23 -68.33
N PHE A 395 -19.19 -21.04 -68.75
CA PHE A 395 -18.78 -19.92 -69.60
C PHE A 395 -18.13 -20.35 -70.92
N SER A 396 -18.33 -19.53 -71.95
CA SER A 396 -17.81 -19.73 -73.31
C SER A 396 -17.48 -18.42 -74.03
N GLY A 397 -17.02 -18.50 -75.28
CA GLY A 397 -16.54 -17.36 -76.08
C GLY A 397 -15.03 -17.11 -75.90
N ALA A 398 -14.44 -16.35 -76.83
CA ALA A 398 -12.98 -16.17 -76.94
C ALA A 398 -12.32 -15.54 -75.69
N ASN A 399 -13.08 -14.76 -74.91
CA ASN A 399 -12.65 -14.16 -73.65
C ASN A 399 -13.49 -14.67 -72.47
N CYS A 400 -14.17 -15.82 -72.62
CA CYS A 400 -15.07 -16.41 -71.62
C CYS A 400 -16.24 -15.51 -71.21
N GLN A 401 -16.67 -14.63 -72.11
CA GLN A 401 -17.64 -13.56 -71.85
C GLN A 401 -19.11 -14.01 -71.93
N ILE A 402 -19.39 -15.21 -72.46
CA ILE A 402 -20.75 -15.70 -72.73
C ILE A 402 -21.14 -16.71 -71.64
N ASN A 403 -22.21 -16.44 -70.89
CA ASN A 403 -22.84 -17.45 -70.03
C ASN A 403 -23.53 -18.51 -70.91
N ILE A 404 -23.40 -19.78 -70.56
CA ILE A 404 -24.08 -20.88 -71.27
C ILE A 404 -25.51 -20.95 -70.72
N ASP A 405 -26.50 -20.82 -71.61
CA ASP A 405 -27.93 -20.88 -71.27
C ASP A 405 -28.32 -22.30 -70.80
N ASP A 406 -28.38 -22.50 -69.48
CA ASP A 406 -28.77 -23.76 -68.86
C ASP A 406 -30.28 -24.06 -69.07
N CYS A 407 -31.07 -23.02 -69.35
CA CYS A 407 -32.49 -23.10 -69.66
C CYS A 407 -32.81 -23.51 -71.10
N ALA A 408 -31.83 -23.49 -72.02
CA ALA A 408 -32.02 -23.89 -73.42
C ALA A 408 -32.55 -25.33 -73.59
N SER A 409 -32.31 -26.20 -72.62
CA SER A 409 -32.85 -27.57 -72.56
C SER A 409 -34.33 -27.66 -72.16
N SER A 410 -34.98 -26.53 -71.85
CA SER A 410 -36.34 -26.44 -71.29
C SER A 410 -36.57 -27.35 -70.06
N PRO A 411 -35.74 -27.26 -69.00
CA PRO A 411 -35.79 -28.24 -67.91
C PRO A 411 -37.03 -28.12 -67.01
N CYS A 412 -37.71 -26.96 -67.01
CA CYS A 412 -38.87 -26.69 -66.15
C CYS A 412 -40.16 -27.30 -66.71
N GLN A 413 -40.79 -28.17 -65.93
CA GLN A 413 -42.01 -28.88 -66.31
C GLN A 413 -43.27 -28.13 -65.83
N ASN A 414 -44.46 -28.60 -66.25
CA ASN A 414 -45.76 -28.09 -65.80
C ASN A 414 -45.94 -26.55 -65.96
N ALA A 415 -45.41 -26.01 -67.06
CA ALA A 415 -45.37 -24.57 -67.38
C ALA A 415 -44.65 -23.69 -66.35
N GLY A 416 -43.74 -24.26 -65.54
CA GLY A 416 -42.81 -23.49 -64.72
C GLY A 416 -41.88 -22.64 -65.59
N THR A 417 -41.61 -21.41 -65.17
CA THR A 417 -40.72 -20.48 -65.90
C THR A 417 -39.27 -20.77 -65.53
N CYS A 418 -38.40 -20.96 -66.53
CA CYS A 418 -36.98 -21.16 -66.32
C CYS A 418 -36.25 -19.82 -66.18
N GLN A 419 -35.31 -19.75 -65.23
CA GLN A 419 -34.36 -18.66 -65.07
C GLN A 419 -32.94 -19.23 -65.15
N ASP A 420 -32.17 -18.68 -66.08
CA ASP A 420 -30.77 -19.00 -66.33
C ASP A 420 -29.88 -18.64 -65.12
N GLY A 421 -28.77 -19.35 -64.99
CA GLY A 421 -27.78 -19.19 -63.93
C GLY A 421 -26.39 -19.60 -64.42
N VAL A 422 -25.43 -19.80 -63.51
CA VAL A 422 -24.05 -20.10 -63.91
C VAL A 422 -23.77 -21.58 -63.68
N ASN A 423 -23.85 -22.38 -64.75
CA ASN A 423 -23.75 -23.85 -64.70
C ASN A 423 -24.85 -24.47 -63.80
N ASP A 424 -25.99 -23.79 -63.67
CA ASP A 424 -27.21 -24.28 -63.04
C ASP A 424 -28.42 -23.40 -63.39
N TYR A 425 -29.63 -23.97 -63.37
CA TYR A 425 -30.89 -23.28 -63.62
C TYR A 425 -31.83 -23.26 -62.40
N THR A 426 -32.74 -22.29 -62.36
CA THR A 426 -33.83 -22.22 -61.36
C THR A 426 -35.19 -22.19 -62.05
N CYS A 427 -36.13 -23.05 -61.61
CA CYS A 427 -37.51 -23.02 -62.09
C CYS A 427 -38.45 -22.33 -61.10
N SER A 428 -39.20 -21.33 -61.58
CA SER A 428 -40.32 -20.73 -60.86
C SER A 428 -41.60 -21.50 -61.19
N CYS A 429 -42.14 -22.24 -60.21
CA CYS A 429 -43.22 -23.19 -60.45
C CYS A 429 -44.62 -22.56 -60.46
N THR A 430 -45.51 -23.16 -61.25
CA THR A 430 -46.93 -22.83 -61.29
C THR A 430 -47.65 -23.30 -60.01
N LEU A 431 -48.77 -22.65 -59.68
CA LEU A 431 -49.59 -23.01 -58.52
C LEU A 431 -50.02 -24.48 -58.59
N GLY A 432 -49.68 -25.25 -57.55
CA GLY A 432 -49.91 -26.70 -57.50
C GLY A 432 -48.69 -27.57 -57.78
N TYR A 433 -47.52 -26.97 -58.12
CA TYR A 433 -46.28 -27.69 -58.44
C TYR A 433 -45.06 -27.17 -57.67
N THR A 434 -44.11 -28.07 -57.39
CA THR A 434 -42.88 -27.83 -56.62
C THR A 434 -41.71 -28.71 -57.11
N GLY A 435 -40.52 -28.53 -56.50
CA GLY A 435 -39.28 -29.21 -56.87
C GLY A 435 -38.46 -28.44 -57.91
N LYS A 436 -37.16 -28.72 -58.03
CA LYS A 436 -36.22 -27.93 -58.84
C LYS A 436 -36.61 -27.78 -60.32
N ASN A 437 -37.34 -28.77 -60.87
CA ASN A 437 -37.87 -28.76 -62.24
C ASN A 437 -39.41 -28.70 -62.29
N CYS A 438 -40.08 -28.34 -61.19
CA CYS A 438 -41.54 -28.26 -61.07
C CYS A 438 -42.32 -29.56 -61.40
N SER A 439 -41.67 -30.73 -61.27
CA SER A 439 -42.28 -32.05 -61.56
C SER A 439 -43.20 -32.58 -60.44
N VAL A 440 -43.08 -32.09 -59.21
CA VAL A 440 -43.79 -32.62 -58.04
C VAL A 440 -45.10 -31.87 -57.83
N ARG A 441 -46.22 -32.57 -57.69
CA ARG A 441 -47.53 -31.97 -57.39
C ARG A 441 -47.68 -31.72 -55.88
N SER A 442 -48.08 -30.51 -55.48
CA SER A 442 -48.24 -30.14 -54.06
C SER A 442 -49.65 -30.41 -53.52
N ASP A 443 -49.75 -31.11 -52.38
CA ASP A 443 -50.99 -31.16 -51.58
C ASP A 443 -51.06 -29.98 -50.62
N ALA A 444 -52.06 -29.12 -50.79
CA ALA A 444 -52.28 -27.94 -49.94
C ALA A 444 -53.07 -28.22 -48.65
N CYS A 445 -53.74 -29.38 -48.51
CA CYS A 445 -54.48 -29.74 -47.30
C CYS A 445 -53.66 -30.57 -46.30
N GLY A 446 -52.51 -31.14 -46.70
CA GLY A 446 -51.61 -31.89 -45.82
C GLY A 446 -51.15 -31.11 -44.58
N ALA A 447 -51.07 -29.78 -44.66
CA ALA A 447 -50.76 -28.89 -43.54
C ALA A 447 -51.92 -28.64 -42.54
N ARG A 448 -53.11 -29.22 -42.78
CA ARG A 448 -54.35 -29.00 -42.00
C ARG A 448 -54.67 -27.51 -41.73
N PRO A 449 -54.79 -26.66 -42.76
CA PRO A 449 -54.97 -25.21 -42.59
C PRO A 449 -56.33 -24.80 -42.01
N CYS A 450 -57.34 -25.69 -42.00
CA CYS A 450 -58.68 -25.37 -41.51
C CYS A 450 -58.81 -25.56 -39.99
N GLN A 451 -59.22 -24.51 -39.30
CA GLN A 451 -59.38 -24.44 -37.86
C GLN A 451 -60.82 -24.77 -37.42
N ASN A 452 -61.05 -24.85 -36.11
CA ASN A 452 -62.38 -24.99 -35.49
C ASN A 452 -63.27 -26.12 -36.06
N GLY A 453 -62.66 -27.19 -36.59
CA GLY A 453 -63.37 -28.34 -37.16
C GLY A 453 -63.86 -28.17 -38.60
N GLY A 454 -63.38 -27.15 -39.33
CA GLY A 454 -63.67 -26.99 -40.76
C GLY A 454 -63.03 -28.06 -41.66
N THR A 455 -63.73 -28.44 -42.74
CA THR A 455 -63.26 -29.45 -43.70
C THR A 455 -62.39 -28.80 -44.78
N CYS A 456 -61.20 -29.35 -45.04
CA CYS A 456 -60.27 -28.86 -46.07
C CYS A 456 -60.51 -29.54 -47.42
N PHE A 457 -60.55 -28.74 -48.49
CA PHE A 457 -60.52 -29.21 -49.87
C PHE A 457 -59.37 -28.55 -50.64
N THR A 458 -58.64 -29.33 -51.43
CA THR A 458 -57.56 -28.81 -52.30
C THR A 458 -58.16 -28.20 -53.57
N HIS A 459 -58.03 -26.88 -53.72
CA HIS A 459 -58.50 -26.13 -54.88
C HIS A 459 -57.32 -25.59 -55.69
N PHE A 460 -57.54 -25.21 -56.95
CA PHE A 460 -56.48 -24.67 -57.82
C PHE A 460 -55.96 -23.29 -57.37
N THR A 461 -56.66 -22.64 -56.44
CA THR A 461 -56.27 -21.37 -55.80
C THR A 461 -55.63 -21.55 -54.42
N GLY A 462 -55.41 -22.80 -53.96
CA GLY A 462 -54.94 -23.12 -52.60
C GLY A 462 -55.94 -23.97 -51.80
N PRO A 463 -55.74 -24.14 -50.49
CA PRO A 463 -56.67 -24.88 -49.65
C PRO A 463 -57.93 -24.03 -49.37
N VAL A 464 -59.11 -24.67 -49.46
CA VAL A 464 -60.41 -24.03 -49.19
C VAL A 464 -61.08 -24.74 -48.02
N CYS A 465 -61.49 -23.98 -47.01
CA CYS A 465 -62.10 -24.50 -45.79
C CYS A 465 -63.63 -24.31 -45.78
N GLN A 466 -64.37 -25.39 -45.52
CA GLN A 466 -65.81 -25.35 -45.29
C GLN A 466 -66.11 -25.30 -43.79
N CYS A 467 -66.72 -24.21 -43.33
CA CYS A 467 -66.82 -23.90 -41.89
C CYS A 467 -68.10 -24.42 -41.21
N PRO A 468 -68.03 -24.85 -39.94
CA PRO A 468 -69.21 -25.16 -39.13
C PRO A 468 -70.05 -23.91 -38.80
N LYS A 469 -71.33 -24.11 -38.46
CA LYS A 469 -72.24 -23.02 -38.06
C LYS A 469 -71.68 -22.25 -36.85
N GLY A 470 -71.72 -20.93 -36.92
CA GLY A 470 -71.17 -20.02 -35.90
C GLY A 470 -69.74 -19.53 -36.16
N PHE A 471 -69.04 -20.16 -37.11
CA PHE A 471 -67.67 -19.81 -37.51
C PHE A 471 -67.60 -19.28 -38.96
N MET A 472 -66.62 -18.42 -39.24
CA MET A 472 -66.32 -17.90 -40.57
C MET A 472 -64.85 -17.47 -40.71
N GLY A 473 -64.43 -17.10 -41.92
CA GLY A 473 -63.05 -16.81 -42.28
C GLY A 473 -62.48 -17.86 -43.24
N PRO A 474 -61.42 -17.54 -44.02
CA PRO A 474 -60.81 -18.47 -44.98
C PRO A 474 -60.28 -19.77 -44.36
N SER A 475 -59.99 -19.77 -43.06
CA SER A 475 -59.61 -20.95 -42.28
C SER A 475 -60.60 -21.30 -41.15
N CYS A 476 -61.80 -20.71 -41.18
CA CYS A 476 -62.85 -20.87 -40.15
C CYS A 476 -62.47 -20.33 -38.75
N GLU A 477 -61.60 -19.33 -38.70
CA GLU A 477 -60.94 -18.82 -37.49
C GLU A 477 -61.81 -17.90 -36.61
N PHE A 478 -62.84 -17.24 -37.15
CA PHE A 478 -63.64 -16.21 -36.44
C PHE A 478 -65.00 -16.72 -35.95
N THR A 479 -65.45 -16.25 -34.78
CA THR A 479 -66.77 -16.54 -34.19
C THR A 479 -67.73 -15.35 -34.27
N LEU A 480 -69.04 -15.62 -34.26
CA LEU A 480 -70.10 -14.61 -34.37
C LEU A 480 -70.73 -14.22 -33.01
N GLN A 481 -70.58 -12.96 -32.59
CA GLN A 481 -71.37 -12.32 -31.51
C GLN A 481 -71.69 -10.84 -31.83
N PRO A 482 -72.84 -10.28 -31.33
CA PRO A 482 -73.25 -8.91 -31.65
C PRO A 482 -73.26 -7.92 -30.45
N SER A 483 -72.66 -6.73 -30.61
CA SER A 483 -73.07 -5.52 -29.85
C SER A 483 -72.58 -4.22 -30.50
N PHE A 484 -72.99 -3.08 -29.93
CA PHE A 484 -72.90 -1.70 -30.43
C PHE A 484 -71.49 -1.15 -30.73
N LYS A 485 -71.44 -0.18 -31.67
CA LYS A 485 -70.32 0.76 -31.89
C LYS A 485 -70.07 1.60 -30.62
N PRO A 486 -68.83 1.95 -30.23
CA PRO A 486 -67.99 2.86 -31.05
C PRO A 486 -66.48 2.54 -31.10
N ALA A 487 -65.77 3.27 -31.98
CA ALA A 487 -64.32 3.47 -32.06
C ALA A 487 -63.39 2.23 -32.20
N LEU A 488 -62.37 2.37 -33.06
CA LEU A 488 -61.38 1.33 -33.31
C LEU A 488 -60.50 1.04 -32.07
N ARG A 489 -60.61 -0.17 -31.53
CA ARG A 489 -59.66 -0.76 -30.57
C ARG A 489 -58.29 -0.96 -31.26
N GLN A 490 -57.18 -0.56 -30.64
CA GLN A 490 -56.46 -1.23 -29.54
C GLN A 490 -55.87 -2.61 -29.88
N SER A 491 -54.54 -2.63 -29.99
CA SER A 491 -53.57 -3.65 -29.53
C SER A 491 -53.73 -5.15 -29.86
N SER A 492 -52.69 -5.65 -30.56
CA SER A 492 -51.82 -6.79 -30.21
C SER A 492 -52.25 -8.27 -30.39
N GLN A 493 -51.48 -8.96 -31.25
CA GLN A 493 -50.94 -10.33 -31.12
C GLN A 493 -51.91 -11.55 -31.19
N PRO A 494 -51.38 -12.78 -31.38
CA PRO A 494 -50.30 -13.27 -32.27
C PRO A 494 -50.89 -14.33 -33.26
N SER A 495 -50.22 -15.15 -34.07
CA SER A 495 -48.81 -15.59 -34.27
C SER A 495 -48.63 -15.92 -35.78
N SER A 496 -47.51 -16.36 -36.36
CA SER A 496 -46.18 -16.78 -35.88
C SER A 496 -45.18 -16.57 -37.03
N ALA A 497 -44.11 -15.78 -36.86
CA ALA A 497 -42.74 -16.27 -36.59
C ALA A 497 -41.92 -16.56 -37.87
N THR A 498 -40.61 -16.28 -37.98
CA THR A 498 -39.68 -15.51 -37.13
C THR A 498 -38.42 -15.19 -37.95
N LEU A 499 -37.93 -13.95 -37.96
CA LEU A 499 -36.51 -13.55 -38.13
C LEU A 499 -36.38 -12.02 -38.19
N THR A 500 -36.00 -11.37 -37.07
CA THR A 500 -35.47 -9.97 -36.98
C THR A 500 -35.27 -9.50 -35.52
N MET A 501 -36.08 -10.00 -34.58
CA MET A 501 -36.19 -9.41 -33.22
C MET A 501 -35.21 -9.93 -32.15
N SER A 502 -34.10 -10.57 -32.54
CA SER A 502 -33.09 -11.07 -31.57
C SER A 502 -32.26 -9.94 -30.96
N CYS A 503 -31.77 -9.00 -31.78
CA CYS A 503 -30.75 -8.03 -31.36
C CYS A 503 -31.28 -6.91 -30.44
N ILE A 504 -32.57 -6.56 -30.54
CA ILE A 504 -33.12 -5.38 -29.85
C ILE A 504 -33.38 -5.67 -28.36
N LEU A 505 -33.81 -6.87 -28.00
CA LEU A 505 -34.03 -7.25 -26.60
C LEU A 505 -32.73 -7.33 -25.79
N ALA A 506 -31.63 -7.80 -26.39
CA ALA A 506 -30.32 -7.81 -25.74
C ALA A 506 -29.84 -6.40 -25.36
N VAL A 507 -30.01 -5.43 -26.28
CA VAL A 507 -29.65 -4.02 -26.05
C VAL A 507 -30.52 -3.39 -24.95
N LEU A 508 -31.84 -3.63 -24.96
CA LEU A 508 -32.75 -3.09 -23.95
C LEU A 508 -32.49 -3.67 -22.55
N VAL A 509 -32.15 -4.95 -22.42
CA VAL A 509 -31.77 -5.57 -21.14
C VAL A 509 -30.47 -4.95 -20.60
N LEU A 510 -29.45 -4.73 -21.45
CA LEU A 510 -28.21 -4.07 -21.05
C LEU A 510 -28.44 -2.62 -20.58
N ILE A 511 -29.31 -1.86 -21.26
CA ILE A 511 -29.68 -0.49 -20.86
C ILE A 511 -30.43 -0.48 -19.52
N LEU A 512 -31.33 -1.43 -19.27
CA LEU A 512 -32.05 -1.54 -17.99
C LEU A 512 -31.11 -1.92 -16.83
N VAL A 513 -30.16 -2.84 -17.05
CA VAL A 513 -29.13 -3.18 -16.04
C VAL A 513 -28.24 -1.97 -15.74
N ALA A 514 -27.78 -1.24 -16.76
CA ALA A 514 -27.01 -0.02 -16.58
C ALA A 514 -27.80 1.07 -15.81
N GLY A 515 -29.09 1.25 -16.12
CA GLY A 515 -29.98 2.18 -15.42
C GLY A 515 -30.17 1.84 -13.93
N ILE A 516 -30.34 0.56 -13.59
CA ILE A 516 -30.47 0.10 -12.19
C ILE A 516 -29.16 0.32 -11.42
N ILE A 517 -28.00 0.08 -12.05
CA ILE A 517 -26.68 0.38 -11.45
C ILE A 517 -26.52 1.88 -11.22
N PHE A 518 -26.86 2.72 -12.21
CA PHE A 518 -26.77 4.18 -12.11
C PHE A 518 -27.68 4.73 -11.00
N LEU A 519 -28.93 4.28 -10.90
CA LEU A 519 -29.87 4.69 -9.86
C LEU A 519 -29.46 4.22 -8.45
N ARG A 520 -28.82 3.04 -8.32
CA ARG A 520 -28.22 2.60 -7.05
C ARG A 520 -26.99 3.44 -6.66
N ARG A 521 -26.15 3.85 -7.63
CA ARG A 521 -25.01 4.74 -7.37
C ARG A 521 -25.48 6.15 -6.96
N ARG A 522 -26.47 6.71 -7.64
CA ARG A 522 -26.98 8.08 -7.38
C ARG A 522 -27.74 8.22 -6.04
N ARG A 523 -28.26 7.12 -5.47
CA ARG A 523 -28.93 7.11 -4.16
C ARG A 523 -27.99 7.08 -2.93
N ARG A 524 -26.66 7.02 -3.09
CA ARG A 524 -25.71 7.03 -1.95
C ARG A 524 -25.00 8.36 -1.66
N MET A 525 -25.10 9.36 -2.54
CA MET A 525 -24.28 10.58 -2.47
C MET A 525 -25.10 11.88 -2.65
N HIS A 526 -26.28 12.00 -2.03
CA HIS A 526 -27.01 13.29 -2.05
C HIS A 526 -27.93 13.55 -0.83
N GLY A 527 -27.31 13.81 0.33
CA GLY A 527 -27.94 14.36 1.54
C GLY A 527 -27.17 13.94 2.79
N ARG A 528 -26.77 14.80 3.74
CA ARG A 528 -26.77 16.29 3.89
C ARG A 528 -26.02 17.03 2.75
N LYS A 529 -26.01 18.37 2.54
CA LYS A 529 -26.74 19.58 3.01
C LYS A 529 -27.00 19.80 4.52
N GLN A 530 -26.61 20.89 5.18
CA GLN A 530 -25.91 22.16 4.82
C GLN A 530 -24.54 22.23 5.55
N LEU A 531 -23.71 23.27 5.59
CA LEU A 531 -23.76 24.74 5.29
C LEU A 531 -22.51 25.08 4.38
N SER A 532 -22.13 26.25 3.83
CA SER A 532 -22.36 27.71 4.05
C SER A 532 -21.62 28.27 5.31
N ASP A 533 -20.91 29.41 5.30
CA ASP A 533 -20.61 30.41 4.25
C ASP A 533 -19.32 31.23 4.55
N ILE A 534 -18.72 31.87 3.51
CA ILE A 534 -17.94 33.16 3.54
C ILE A 534 -16.57 33.20 4.31
N ALA A 535 -15.55 34.05 4.02
CA ALA A 535 -14.96 34.58 2.77
C ALA A 535 -13.63 35.36 3.03
N VAL A 536 -12.75 35.47 2.02
CA VAL A 536 -11.99 36.68 1.59
C VAL A 536 -10.82 37.31 2.43
N TYR A 537 -9.68 37.51 1.73
CA TYR A 537 -8.55 38.49 1.89
C TYR A 537 -7.41 38.34 2.95
N ASN A 538 -6.22 38.01 2.43
CA ASN A 538 -5.00 38.83 2.28
C ASN A 538 -4.14 39.42 3.44
N ASP A 539 -2.82 39.34 3.17
CA ASP A 539 -1.69 40.29 3.39
C ASP A 539 -0.96 40.46 4.75
N LEU A 540 0.36 40.13 4.69
CA LEU A 540 1.54 40.82 5.28
C LEU A 540 1.66 40.91 6.84
N GLU A 541 2.83 41.14 7.48
CA GLU A 541 4.16 41.57 7.01
C GLU A 541 5.34 41.13 7.95
N THR A 542 6.33 40.37 7.44
CA THR A 542 7.79 40.45 7.82
C THR A 542 8.24 40.18 9.31
N VAL A 543 9.52 40.21 9.77
CA VAL A 543 10.85 40.55 9.17
C VAL A 543 12.08 39.86 9.87
N ASN A 544 13.15 39.57 9.10
CA ASN A 544 14.61 39.52 9.43
C ASN A 544 15.33 38.45 10.33
N ASN A 545 16.37 37.84 9.72
CA ASN A 545 17.82 37.78 10.12
C ASN A 545 18.28 37.05 11.41
N LEU A 546 19.52 36.52 11.58
CA LEU A 546 20.76 36.29 10.78
C LEU A 546 21.16 34.78 10.94
N GLY A 547 22.17 34.14 10.33
CA GLY A 547 23.24 34.50 9.37
C GLY A 547 24.55 33.71 9.67
N GLY A 548 25.31 33.31 8.63
CA GLY A 548 26.50 32.41 8.72
C GLY A 548 26.32 31.16 7.84
N SER A 549 27.13 30.80 6.84
CA SER A 549 28.60 30.60 6.74
C SER A 549 29.13 29.48 7.66
N GLU A 550 29.91 28.48 7.21
CA GLU A 550 30.51 28.23 5.87
C GLU A 550 31.08 26.79 5.79
N ARG A 551 31.42 26.31 4.56
CA ARG A 551 32.41 25.24 4.22
C ARG A 551 32.13 23.78 4.69
N GLU A 552 32.14 22.78 3.77
CA GLU A 552 33.29 22.02 3.19
C GLU A 552 34.04 21.11 4.19
N ALA A 553 34.50 19.88 3.89
CA ALA A 553 34.23 18.90 2.82
C ALA A 553 34.95 17.53 3.09
N PHE A 554 34.72 16.52 2.23
CA PHE A 554 35.56 15.33 1.92
C PHE A 554 35.75 14.13 2.90
N LEU A 555 35.32 12.95 2.40
CA LEU A 555 36.01 11.63 2.30
C LEU A 555 36.53 10.82 3.53
N ASN A 556 35.89 9.65 3.74
CA ASN A 556 36.40 8.27 3.47
C ASN A 556 37.93 7.95 3.46
N PRO A 557 38.35 6.67 3.69
CA PRO A 557 37.85 5.63 4.61
C PRO A 557 38.97 4.76 5.29
N ASN A 558 38.55 3.74 6.05
CA ASN A 558 39.29 2.50 6.41
C ASN A 558 40.60 2.56 7.23
N GLY A 559 40.62 1.84 8.36
CA GLY A 559 41.82 1.43 9.07
C GLY A 559 41.57 0.21 9.97
N LEU A 560 42.32 -0.89 9.76
CA LEU A 560 42.19 -2.14 10.51
C LEU A 560 43.56 -2.56 11.05
N PHE A 561 43.70 -2.72 12.37
CA PHE A 561 44.85 -3.38 13.00
C PHE A 561 44.42 -4.27 14.18
N LYS A 562 45.33 -5.14 14.61
CA LYS A 562 45.14 -6.29 15.53
C LYS A 562 46.43 -6.50 16.33
N ILE A 563 46.53 -7.53 17.19
CA ILE A 563 47.67 -7.90 18.11
C ILE A 563 47.49 -7.22 19.50
N SER A 564 47.65 -7.85 20.68
CA SER A 564 47.98 -9.25 21.08
C SER A 564 47.35 -9.66 22.45
N ASN A 565 47.25 -10.98 22.66
CA ASN A 565 47.51 -11.76 23.88
C ASN A 565 48.45 -11.10 24.95
N SER A 566 48.46 -11.48 26.24
CA SER A 566 48.25 -12.84 26.79
C SER A 566 47.86 -12.95 28.30
N THR A 567 47.17 -14.05 28.64
CA THR A 567 47.28 -14.89 29.87
C THR A 567 47.11 -14.32 31.29
N ALA A 568 46.10 -14.85 31.98
CA ALA A 568 46.26 -15.51 33.28
C ALA A 568 45.47 -16.84 33.28
N ARG A 569 45.85 -17.83 34.10
CA ARG A 569 45.24 -19.18 34.18
C ARG A 569 44.97 -19.54 35.65
N LEU A 570 44.26 -20.67 35.85
CA LEU A 570 43.87 -21.32 37.12
C LEU A 570 42.55 -20.78 37.73
N SER A 571 41.69 -21.61 38.33
CA SER A 571 41.49 -23.06 38.17
C SER A 571 40.16 -23.44 38.86
N LEU A 572 39.25 -24.09 38.14
CA LEU A 572 38.01 -24.63 38.72
C LEU A 572 37.98 -26.16 38.58
N SER A 573 38.07 -26.85 39.71
CA SER A 573 37.77 -28.26 39.87
C SER A 573 36.51 -28.42 40.72
N LEU A 574 35.63 -29.32 40.32
CA LEU A 574 34.31 -29.51 40.93
C LEU A 574 34.40 -30.04 42.38
N CYS A 575 33.32 -29.84 43.13
CA CYS A 575 32.69 -30.96 43.81
C CYS A 575 31.16 -30.82 43.69
N GLU A 576 30.46 -31.94 43.76
CA GLU A 576 29.05 -32.07 43.39
C GLU A 576 28.11 -31.82 44.59
N ARG A 577 26.81 -31.70 44.30
CA ARG A 577 25.79 -32.19 45.24
C ARG A 577 24.81 -33.08 44.48
N GLN A 578 24.79 -34.35 44.88
CA GLN A 578 23.71 -35.28 44.58
C GLN A 578 22.54 -34.96 45.51
N ASP A 579 21.30 -35.12 45.03
CA ASP A 579 20.14 -35.32 45.89
C ASP A 579 19.42 -36.59 45.43
N PHE A 580 19.14 -37.49 46.38
CA PHE A 580 18.50 -38.78 46.14
C PHE A 580 17.09 -38.79 46.75
N MET A 581 16.19 -39.53 46.11
CA MET A 581 14.74 -39.54 46.36
C MET A 581 14.32 -39.60 47.84
N TRP A 582 13.17 -38.97 48.12
CA TRP A 582 12.08 -39.71 48.78
C TRP A 582 10.84 -39.71 47.88
N ARG A 583 10.03 -40.77 48.01
CA ARG A 583 8.72 -40.92 47.36
C ARG A 583 7.61 -40.56 48.35
N ASP A 584 6.44 -40.28 47.82
CA ASP A 584 5.20 -40.88 48.32
C ASP A 584 4.31 -41.30 47.13
N GLU A 585 3.31 -42.15 47.37
CA GLU A 585 2.64 -42.95 46.32
C GLU A 585 1.20 -42.51 45.97
N ALA A 586 0.63 -43.22 44.97
CA ALA A 586 -0.71 -43.16 44.37
C ALA A 586 -0.88 -42.24 43.12
N GLY A 587 -1.48 -42.71 42.02
CA GLY A 587 -1.87 -44.09 41.70
C GLY A 587 -2.79 -44.21 40.47
N LEU A 588 -2.78 -45.39 39.83
CA LEU A 588 -3.69 -45.84 38.74
C LEU A 588 -3.66 -45.05 37.41
N GLY A 589 -3.49 -45.76 36.28
CA GLY A 589 -3.59 -45.18 34.93
C GLY A 589 -2.98 -46.04 33.83
N SER A 590 -3.70 -47.06 33.36
CA SER A 590 -3.25 -47.98 32.31
C SER A 590 -3.47 -47.41 30.89
N GLY A 591 -2.51 -47.64 29.98
CA GLY A 591 -2.67 -47.33 28.55
C GLY A 591 -1.44 -47.68 27.72
N ALA A 592 -1.54 -48.72 26.89
CA ALA A 592 -0.50 -49.09 25.92
C ALA A 592 -0.91 -48.68 24.49
N GLY A 593 0.04 -48.28 23.65
CA GLY A 593 -0.25 -47.88 22.27
C GLY A 593 0.99 -47.56 21.44
N LEU A 594 1.54 -48.58 20.78
CA LEU A 594 2.52 -48.40 19.69
C LEU A 594 1.79 -48.23 18.35
N ARG A 595 1.98 -47.08 17.68
CA ARG A 595 2.06 -46.96 16.21
C ARG A 595 2.53 -45.57 15.77
#